data_AF-A0A059E750-F1
#
_entry.id   AF-A0A059E750-F1
#
_cell.length_a   1.000
_cell.length_b   1.000
_cell.length_c   1.000
_cell.angle_alpha   90.00
_cell.angle_beta   90.00
_cell.angle_gamma   90.00
#
_symmetry.space_group_name_H-M   'P 1'
#
loop_
_entity.id
_entity.type
_entity.pdbx_description
1 polymer ?
#
loop_
_entity_poly.entity_id
_entity_poly.type
_entity_poly.pdbx_seq_one_letter_code
_entity_poly.pdbx_strand_id
1 'polypeptide(L)'
;MSSDMDHPARMAKGLMRGAAEFLWPQRSLVSGQRGAGKGPLSPSEFAAIGFLSDPVCESCGRPMELDLGPGAQCAPCIARPPRWDRARAALVYEAAT
;
A
#
# COMPACT_ATOMS: atom_id res chain seq x y z
N MET A 1 -27.10 -25.16 21.78
CA MET A 1 -27.49 -25.23 20.36
C MET A 1 -27.71 -23.84 19.79
N SER A 2 -26.67 -23.17 19.27
CA SER A 2 -26.79 -21.83 18.63
C SER A 2 -26.00 -21.69 17.32
N SER A 3 -25.40 -22.78 16.81
CA SER A 3 -24.51 -22.74 15.64
C SER A 3 -25.21 -22.93 14.28
N ASP A 4 -26.50 -23.31 14.25
CA ASP A 4 -27.19 -23.66 12.99
C ASP A 4 -27.68 -22.45 12.18
N MET A 5 -27.99 -21.32 12.82
CA MET A 5 -28.50 -20.12 12.10
C MET A 5 -27.40 -19.29 11.42
N ASP A 6 -26.13 -19.47 11.79
CA ASP A 6 -25.02 -18.71 11.23
C ASP A 6 -24.61 -19.21 9.84
N HIS A 7 -24.85 -20.50 9.54
CA HIS A 7 -24.45 -21.13 8.30
C HIS A 7 -25.18 -20.59 7.05
N PRO A 8 -26.53 -20.51 7.01
CA PRO A 8 -27.24 -20.00 5.84
C PRO A 8 -26.92 -18.52 5.57
N ALA A 9 -26.80 -17.71 6.62
CA ALA A 9 -26.43 -16.30 6.51
C ALA A 9 -25.01 -16.12 5.94
N ARG A 10 -24.06 -16.96 6.37
CA ARG A 10 -22.69 -16.96 5.83
C ARG A 10 -22.63 -17.40 4.37
N MET A 11 -23.44 -18.39 3.97
CA MET A 11 -23.52 -18.85 2.58
C MET A 11 -24.14 -17.81 1.65
N ALA A 12 -25.26 -17.19 2.05
CA ALA A 12 -25.88 -16.11 1.30
C ALA A 12 -24.93 -14.92 1.10
N LYS A 13 -24.19 -14.53 2.15
CA LYS A 13 -23.18 -13.48 2.06
C LYS A 13 -22.03 -13.84 1.12
N GLY A 14 -21.62 -15.11 1.08
CA GLY A 14 -20.62 -15.61 0.15
C GLY A 14 -21.07 -15.49 -1.31
N LEU A 15 -22.30 -15.91 -1.60
CA LEU A 15 -22.89 -15.82 -2.94
C LEU A 15 -23.01 -14.36 -3.42
N MET A 16 -23.53 -13.48 -2.56
CA MET A 16 -23.65 -12.05 -2.87
C MET A 16 -22.29 -11.41 -3.17
N ARG A 17 -21.26 -11.77 -2.41
CA ARG A 17 -19.90 -11.26 -2.67
C ARG A 17 -19.34 -11.77 -4.00
N GLY A 18 -19.59 -13.05 -4.34
CA GLY A 18 -19.19 -13.61 -5.62
C GLY A 18 -19.88 -12.96 -6.82
N ALA A 19 -21.18 -12.70 -6.72
CA ALA A 19 -21.92 -11.98 -7.76
C ALA A 19 -21.41 -10.54 -7.95
N ALA A 20 -21.13 -9.84 -6.85
CA ALA A 20 -20.55 -8.50 -6.89
C ALA A 20 -19.16 -8.49 -7.54
N GLU A 21 -18.30 -9.47 -7.25
CA GLU A 21 -16.95 -9.59 -7.83
C GLU A 21 -16.99 -9.98 -9.32
N PHE A 22 -18.02 -10.70 -9.75
CA PHE A 22 -18.25 -10.99 -11.17
C PHE A 22 -18.69 -9.73 -11.93
N LEU A 23 -19.68 -9.01 -11.42
CA LEU A 23 -20.26 -7.82 -12.05
C LEU A 23 -19.31 -6.61 -12.01
N TRP A 24 -18.64 -6.40 -10.87
CA TRP A 24 -17.67 -5.34 -10.64
C TRP A 24 -16.34 -5.90 -10.15
N PRO A 25 -15.52 -6.41 -11.07
CA PRO A 25 -14.20 -6.85 -10.69
C PRO A 25 -13.33 -5.69 -10.23
N GLN A 26 -12.47 -6.00 -9.26
CA GLN A 26 -11.35 -5.13 -8.95
C GLN A 26 -10.43 -5.06 -10.18
N ARG A 27 -10.04 -3.85 -10.55
CA ARG A 27 -9.19 -3.56 -11.70
C ARG A 27 -8.03 -2.70 -11.23
N SER A 28 -6.85 -2.92 -11.81
CA SER A 28 -5.66 -2.11 -11.56
C SER A 28 -5.92 -0.65 -11.91
N LEU A 29 -5.47 0.26 -11.05
CA LEU A 29 -5.47 1.70 -11.35
C LEU A 29 -4.37 2.09 -12.34
N VAL A 30 -3.41 1.20 -12.60
CA VAL A 30 -2.29 1.42 -13.52
C VAL A 30 -2.67 0.98 -14.94
N SER A 31 -3.04 -0.28 -15.12
CA SER A 31 -3.34 -0.85 -16.45
C SER A 31 -4.83 -0.98 -16.76
N GLY A 32 -5.71 -0.85 -15.76
CA GLY A 32 -7.13 -1.18 -15.91
C GLY A 32 -7.41 -2.68 -16.10
N GLN A 33 -6.41 -3.56 -16.08
CA GLN A 33 -6.61 -5.01 -16.18
C GLN A 33 -7.04 -5.58 -14.81
N ARG A 34 -7.63 -6.79 -14.79
CA ARG A 34 -7.84 -7.50 -13.52
C ARG A 34 -6.48 -7.94 -12.96
N GLY A 35 -6.25 -7.70 -11.68
CA GLY A 35 -5.05 -8.18 -10.99
C GLY A 35 -5.05 -9.70 -10.79
N ALA A 36 -4.00 -10.21 -10.14
CA ALA A 36 -3.94 -11.63 -9.79
C ALA A 36 -4.65 -11.90 -8.45
N GLY A 37 -5.48 -12.94 -8.43
CA GLY A 37 -6.21 -13.36 -7.23
C GLY A 37 -7.22 -12.28 -6.77
N LYS A 38 -7.14 -11.89 -5.50
CA LYS A 38 -8.03 -10.88 -4.89
C LYS A 38 -7.44 -9.46 -4.87
N GLY A 39 -6.23 -9.29 -5.40
CA GLY A 39 -5.52 -8.01 -5.41
C GLY A 39 -5.83 -7.19 -6.67
N PRO A 40 -5.77 -5.86 -6.61
CA PRO A 40 -6.00 -5.00 -7.77
C PRO A 40 -4.82 -5.00 -8.76
N LEU A 41 -3.61 -5.38 -8.32
CA LEU A 41 -2.40 -5.36 -9.13
C LEU A 41 -2.08 -6.74 -9.72
N SER A 42 -1.53 -6.73 -10.93
CA SER A 42 -0.86 -7.89 -11.51
C SER A 42 0.48 -8.16 -10.80
N PRO A 43 1.06 -9.37 -10.95
CA PRO A 43 2.37 -9.66 -10.37
C PRO A 43 3.48 -8.74 -10.90
N SER A 44 3.44 -8.34 -12.17
CA SER A 44 4.43 -7.43 -12.76
C SER A 44 4.26 -6.00 -12.27
N GLU A 45 3.02 -5.52 -12.09
CA GLU A 45 2.74 -4.21 -11.50
C GLU A 45 3.20 -4.15 -10.04
N PHE A 46 2.93 -5.21 -9.27
CA PHE A 46 3.40 -5.30 -7.89
C PHE A 46 4.94 -5.32 -7.80
N ALA A 47 5.60 -6.06 -8.70
CA ALA A 47 7.06 -6.12 -8.75
C ALA A 47 7.71 -4.78 -9.13
N ALA A 48 6.98 -3.88 -9.80
CA ALA A 48 7.46 -2.55 -10.16
C ALA A 48 7.36 -1.53 -9.01
N ILE A 49 6.70 -1.87 -7.89
CA ILE A 49 6.60 -0.96 -6.74
C ILE A 49 7.97 -0.83 -6.06
N GLY A 50 8.51 0.39 -6.04
CA GLY A 50 9.66 0.74 -5.21
C GLY A 50 9.24 0.86 -3.74
N PHE A 51 9.45 -0.17 -2.94
CA PHE A 51 9.22 -0.09 -1.49
C PHE A 51 10.25 0.81 -0.83
N LEU A 52 9.80 1.67 0.08
CA LEU A 52 10.70 2.57 0.79
C LEU A 52 11.42 1.79 1.90
N SER A 53 12.74 1.69 1.78
CA SER A 53 13.65 1.12 2.78
C SER A 53 14.68 2.17 3.25
N ASP A 54 15.39 1.84 4.32
CA ASP A 54 16.51 2.66 4.79
C ASP A 54 17.64 2.70 3.75
N PRO A 55 18.45 3.78 3.72
CA PRO A 55 18.44 4.92 4.63
C PRO A 55 17.41 6.00 4.27
N VAL A 56 16.70 6.52 5.29
CA VAL A 56 15.72 7.61 5.16
C VAL A 56 15.93 8.69 6.22
N CYS A 57 15.46 9.90 5.95
CA CYS A 57 15.40 10.98 6.94
C CYS A 57 14.50 10.58 8.12
N GLU A 58 14.99 10.70 9.34
CA GLU A 58 14.27 10.32 10.56
C GLU A 58 12.98 11.15 10.77
N SER A 59 12.95 12.40 10.28
CA SER A 59 11.80 13.29 10.46
C SER A 59 10.75 13.17 9.35
N CYS A 60 11.15 13.24 8.07
CA CYS A 60 10.20 13.25 6.95
C CYS A 60 10.14 11.96 6.13
N GLY A 61 11.05 11.01 6.38
CA GLY A 61 11.09 9.74 5.65
C GLY A 61 11.58 9.84 4.22
N ARG A 62 12.17 10.97 3.80
CA ARG A 62 12.76 11.11 2.46
C ARG A 62 13.93 10.11 2.29
N PRO A 63 14.02 9.36 1.17
CA PRO A 63 15.18 8.54 0.86
C PRO A 63 16.49 9.35 0.91
N MET A 64 17.53 8.74 1.47
CA MET A 64 18.88 9.30 1.55
C MET A 64 19.84 8.44 0.74
N GLU A 65 20.90 9.05 0.18
CA GLU A 65 21.91 8.31 -0.59
C GLU A 65 22.90 7.58 0.32
N LEU A 66 23.15 8.13 1.51
CA LEU A 66 24.10 7.61 2.49
C LEU A 66 23.39 7.37 3.81
N ASP A 67 23.76 6.27 4.46
CA ASP A 67 23.41 6.03 5.85
C ASP A 67 24.31 6.89 6.75
N LEU A 68 23.72 7.90 7.38
CA LEU A 68 24.40 8.79 8.32
C LEU A 68 24.19 8.35 9.78
N GLY A 69 23.56 7.18 9.99
CA GLY A 69 23.28 6.63 11.31
C GLY A 69 21.98 7.15 11.95
N PRO A 70 21.74 6.76 13.22
CA PRO A 70 20.51 7.10 13.94
C PRO A 70 20.29 8.60 14.06
N GLY A 71 19.06 9.05 13.78
CA GLY A 71 18.71 10.47 13.86
C GLY A 71 19.14 11.30 12.65
N ALA A 72 19.60 10.67 11.57
CA ALA A 72 19.94 11.35 10.32
C ALA A 72 18.77 12.22 9.80
N GLN A 73 19.06 13.48 9.48
CA GLN A 73 18.09 14.42 8.92
C GLN A 73 18.55 14.94 7.57
N CYS A 74 17.61 15.10 6.64
CA CYS A 74 17.88 15.75 5.37
C CYS A 74 18.01 17.27 5.52
N ALA A 75 18.77 17.91 4.63
CA ALA A 75 18.99 19.36 4.67
C ALA A 75 17.69 20.20 4.73
N PRO A 76 16.60 19.85 4.01
CA PRO A 76 15.33 20.56 4.14
C PRO A 76 14.72 20.50 5.54
N CYS A 77 14.77 19.34 6.23
CA CYS A 77 14.26 19.19 7.59
C CYS A 77 15.09 19.99 8.60
N ILE A 78 16.42 20.05 8.40
CA ILE A 78 17.31 20.86 9.24
C ILE A 78 17.01 22.36 9.04
N ALA A 79 16.87 22.80 7.79
CA ALA A 79 16.65 24.20 7.45
C ALA A 79 15.26 24.70 7.89
N ARG A 80 14.25 23.85 7.81
CA ARG A 80 12.88 24.15 8.24
C ARG A 80 12.25 22.91 8.88
N PRO A 81 12.37 22.75 10.20
CA PRO A 81 11.79 21.62 10.91
C PRO A 81 10.28 21.52 10.65
N PRO A 82 9.77 20.33 10.27
CA PRO A 82 8.34 20.12 10.09
C PRO A 82 7.60 20.13 11.44
N ARG A 83 6.27 20.22 11.42
CA ARG A 83 5.43 20.23 12.64
C ARG A 83 5.20 18.84 13.25
N TRP A 84 5.85 17.81 12.73
CA TRP A 84 5.69 16.41 13.13
C TRP A 84 7.05 15.79 13.45
N ASP A 85 7.05 14.84 14.37
CA ASP A 85 8.29 14.20 14.83
C ASP A 85 8.82 13.19 13.80
N ARG A 86 7.94 12.37 13.21
CA ARG A 86 8.31 11.35 12.23
C ARG A 86 7.18 11.06 11.23
N ALA A 87 7.53 11.01 9.95
CA ALA A 87 6.67 10.58 8.86
C ALA A 87 7.40 9.56 7.97
N ARG A 88 6.71 8.51 7.49
CA ARG A 88 7.27 7.51 6.57
C ARG A 88 6.20 6.97 5.64
N ALA A 89 6.47 6.99 4.33
CA ALA A 89 5.64 6.31 3.33
C ALA A 89 5.99 4.83 3.25
N ALA A 90 5.09 4.00 2.71
CA ALA A 90 5.39 2.59 2.45
C ALA A 90 6.20 2.39 1.15
N LEU A 91 6.01 3.28 0.18
CA LEU A 91 6.54 3.18 -1.17
C LEU A 91 7.02 4.54 -1.67
N VAL A 92 7.96 4.51 -2.62
CA VAL A 92 8.46 5.68 -3.32
C VAL A 92 7.46 6.06 -4.41
N TYR A 93 7.05 7.33 -4.40
CA TYR A 93 6.18 7.88 -5.42
C TYR A 93 7.04 8.43 -6.57
N GLU A 94 7.32 7.60 -7.55
CA GLU A 94 7.92 8.05 -8.80
C GLU A 94 6.82 8.59 -9.72
N ALA A 95 7.10 9.68 -10.43
CA ALA A 95 6.23 10.11 -11.51
C ALA A 95 6.31 9.06 -12.62
N ALA A 96 5.18 8.49 -13.01
CA ALA A 96 5.12 7.66 -14.22
C ALA A 96 5.60 8.54 -15.38
N THR A 97 6.80 8.26 -15.87
CA THR A 97 7.42 8.99 -16.98
C THR A 97 6.99 8.38 -18.30
#